data_AF-A0A661KIE6-F1
#
_entry.id   AF-A0A661KIE6-F1
#
_cell.length_a   1.000
_cell.length_b   1.000
_cell.length_c   1.000
_cell.angle_alpha   90.00
_cell.angle_beta   90.00
_cell.angle_gamma   90.00
#
_symmetry.space_group_name_H-M   'P 1'
#
loop_
_entity.id
_entity.type
_entity.pdbx_description
1 polymer ?
#
loop_
_entity_poly.entity_id
_entity_poly.type
_entity_poly.pdbx_seq_one_letter_code
_entity_poly.pdbx_strand_id
1 'polypeptide(L)'
;MKVLLTEKDRIQLKRLNIREEDIEWQINMFKKGTPYVQLVRPCTVGDGIVKLSEKEANDFAELYEKKAADLKKIKFVPASGAATRMFKALSRFYNDWKGMEEVKRLCASGDQDAKDFITFWDNITRFAFYDDLKQILKQNGYEIDKLIQQEDAKK
;
A
#
# COMPACT_ATOMS: atom_id res chain seq x y z
N MET A 1 -12.67 -15.84 -23.44
CA MET A 1 -11.63 -16.12 -24.44
C MET A 1 -10.69 -17.14 -23.83
N LYS A 2 -10.65 -18.35 -24.40
CA LYS A 2 -9.91 -19.50 -23.85
C LYS A 2 -8.41 -19.27 -24.00
N VAL A 3 -7.62 -19.59 -22.98
CA VAL A 3 -6.15 -19.47 -23.05
C VAL A 3 -5.63 -20.63 -23.87
N LEU A 4 -4.78 -20.35 -24.87
CA LEU A 4 -4.18 -21.40 -25.68
C LEU A 4 -2.98 -21.99 -24.92
N LEU A 5 -3.22 -23.08 -24.20
CA LEU A 5 -2.19 -23.84 -23.48
C LEU A 5 -1.66 -24.98 -24.34
N THR A 6 -0.35 -25.02 -24.54
CA THR A 6 0.33 -26.13 -25.22
C THR A 6 0.42 -27.37 -24.33
N GLU A 7 0.77 -28.52 -24.91
CA GLU A 7 0.96 -29.76 -24.14
C GLU A 7 2.07 -29.63 -23.09
N LYS A 8 3.15 -28.90 -23.42
CA LYS A 8 4.23 -28.62 -22.47
C LYS A 8 3.75 -27.80 -21.27
N ASP A 9 2.88 -26.82 -21.52
CA ASP A 9 2.28 -26.00 -20.45
C ASP A 9 1.41 -26.86 -19.53
N ARG A 10 0.58 -27.75 -20.09
CA ARG A 10 -0.29 -28.65 -19.32
C ARG A 10 0.51 -29.59 -18.42
N ILE A 11 1.60 -30.17 -18.94
CA ILE A 11 2.51 -31.02 -18.16
C ILE A 11 3.14 -30.21 -17.00
N GLN A 12 3.58 -28.99 -17.26
CA GLN A 12 4.18 -28.13 -16.24
C GLN A 12 3.16 -27.74 -15.15
N LEU A 13 1.95 -27.33 -15.55
CA LEU A 13 0.87 -26.96 -14.64
C LEU A 13 0.47 -28.13 -13.74
N LYS A 14 0.33 -29.33 -14.30
CA LYS A 14 0.05 -30.55 -13.53
C LYS A 14 1.13 -30.84 -12.50
N ARG A 15 2.42 -30.67 -12.86
CA ARG A 15 3.55 -30.84 -11.93
C ARG A 15 3.54 -29.81 -10.79
N LEU A 16 3.08 -28.59 -11.06
CA LEU A 16 2.98 -27.51 -10.08
C LEU A 16 1.65 -27.52 -9.29
N ASN A 17 0.77 -28.49 -9.55
CA ASN A 17 -0.57 -28.58 -8.97
C ASN A 17 -1.43 -27.33 -9.21
N ILE A 18 -1.31 -26.73 -10.41
CA ILE A 18 -2.09 -25.56 -10.84
C ILE A 18 -3.16 -26.04 -11.83
N ARG A 19 -4.42 -25.66 -11.61
CA ARG A 19 -5.52 -26.02 -12.52
C ARG A 19 -5.57 -25.03 -13.69
N GLU A 20 -6.01 -25.49 -14.86
CA GLU A 20 -6.15 -24.61 -16.03
C GLU A 20 -7.11 -23.44 -15.77
N GLU A 21 -8.17 -23.69 -14.98
CA GLU A 21 -9.12 -22.67 -14.53
C GLU A 21 -8.44 -21.52 -13.77
N ASP A 22 -7.44 -21.84 -12.94
CA ASP A 22 -6.69 -20.85 -12.16
C ASP A 22 -5.86 -19.94 -13.10
N ILE A 23 -5.30 -20.50 -14.17
CA ILE A 23 -4.56 -19.76 -15.20
C ILE A 23 -5.50 -18.88 -16.02
N GLU A 24 -6.64 -19.42 -16.46
CA GLU A 24 -7.64 -18.64 -17.18
C GLU A 24 -8.15 -17.46 -16.32
N TRP A 25 -8.36 -17.68 -15.03
CA TRP A 25 -8.72 -16.62 -14.09
C TRP A 25 -7.63 -15.55 -13.96
N GLN A 26 -6.37 -15.94 -13.74
CA GLN A 26 -5.24 -15.01 -13.64
C GLN A 26 -5.06 -14.18 -14.92
N ILE A 27 -5.16 -14.81 -16.10
CA ILE A 27 -5.05 -14.10 -17.38
C ILE A 27 -6.20 -13.12 -17.57
N ASN A 28 -7.41 -13.49 -17.15
CA ASN A 28 -8.53 -12.55 -17.16
C ASN A 28 -8.31 -11.38 -16.21
N MET A 29 -7.67 -11.56 -15.04
CA MET A 29 -7.26 -10.45 -14.18
C MET A 29 -6.24 -9.53 -14.86
N PHE A 30 -5.25 -10.07 -15.57
CA PHE A 30 -4.30 -9.21 -16.30
C PHE A 30 -4.99 -8.37 -17.38
N LYS A 31 -5.98 -8.93 -18.07
CA LYS A 31 -6.72 -8.22 -19.13
C LYS A 31 -7.68 -7.17 -18.60
N LYS A 32 -8.43 -7.49 -17.55
CA LYS A 32 -9.47 -6.61 -16.98
C LYS A 32 -8.93 -5.64 -15.93
N GLY A 33 -7.70 -5.86 -15.46
CA GLY A 33 -7.18 -5.25 -14.25
C GLY A 33 -7.57 -6.03 -13.01
N THR A 34 -6.86 -5.77 -11.92
CA THR A 34 -7.20 -6.33 -10.61
C THR A 34 -8.36 -5.53 -10.03
N PRO A 35 -9.48 -6.19 -9.63
CA PRO A 35 -10.56 -5.48 -8.97
C PRO A 35 -10.04 -4.93 -7.63
N TYR A 36 -10.58 -3.79 -7.22
CA TYR A 36 -10.32 -3.29 -5.88
C TYR A 36 -10.86 -4.29 -4.86
N VAL A 37 -10.03 -4.64 -3.89
CA VAL A 37 -10.44 -5.47 -2.77
C VAL A 37 -11.39 -4.65 -1.90
N GLN A 38 -12.58 -5.18 -1.65
CA GLN A 38 -13.47 -4.61 -0.63
C GLN A 38 -12.91 -4.94 0.74
N LEU A 39 -12.44 -3.90 1.44
CA LEU A 39 -11.93 -4.04 2.80
C LEU A 39 -13.12 -4.20 3.76
N VAL A 40 -13.08 -5.22 4.62
CA VAL A 40 -14.10 -5.45 5.65
C VAL A 40 -13.84 -4.53 6.84
N ARG A 41 -12.64 -4.61 7.42
CA ARG A 41 -12.08 -3.77 8.49
C ARG A 41 -10.58 -4.02 8.62
N PRO A 42 -9.79 -3.15 9.27
CA PRO A 42 -8.40 -3.47 9.60
C PRO A 42 -8.31 -4.72 10.50
N CYS A 43 -7.27 -5.54 10.30
CA CYS A 43 -6.94 -6.61 11.24
C CYS A 43 -6.37 -6.01 12.53
N THR A 44 -6.84 -6.50 13.67
CA THR A 44 -6.37 -6.18 15.01
C THR A 44 -5.78 -7.42 15.68
N VAL A 45 -5.24 -7.24 16.89
CA VAL A 45 -4.81 -8.38 17.73
C VAL A 45 -6.00 -9.32 17.92
N GLY A 46 -5.82 -10.59 17.57
CA GLY A 46 -6.89 -11.59 17.55
C GLY A 46 -7.39 -11.98 16.15
N ASP A 47 -7.16 -11.16 15.11
CA ASP A 47 -7.48 -11.51 13.71
C ASP A 47 -6.35 -12.31 13.04
N GLY A 48 -5.69 -13.18 13.79
CA GLY A 48 -4.45 -13.84 13.37
C GLY A 48 -3.20 -12.98 13.55
N ILE A 49 -3.32 -11.75 14.03
CA ILE A 49 -2.18 -10.95 14.53
C ILE A 49 -1.93 -11.30 16.00
N VAL A 50 -0.72 -11.79 16.29
CA VAL A 50 -0.26 -12.08 17.65
C VAL A 50 0.59 -10.91 18.14
N LYS A 51 0.25 -10.35 19.31
CA LYS A 51 1.05 -9.32 19.97
C LYS A 51 1.99 -9.98 20.97
N LEU A 52 3.29 -9.84 20.73
CA LEU A 52 4.31 -10.32 21.65
C LEU A 52 4.47 -9.37 22.83
N SER A 53 4.71 -9.93 24.02
CA SER A 53 5.24 -9.18 25.15
C SER A 53 6.69 -8.76 24.90
N GLU A 54 7.17 -7.77 25.65
CA GLU A 54 8.56 -7.31 25.56
C GLU A 54 9.56 -8.45 25.84
N LYS A 55 9.24 -9.31 26.82
CA LYS A 55 10.04 -10.49 27.12
C LYS A 55 10.09 -11.46 25.94
N GLU A 56 8.94 -11.82 25.37
CA GLU A 56 8.89 -12.74 24.22
C GLU A 56 9.61 -12.17 23.00
N ALA A 57 9.47 -10.86 22.75
CA ALA A 57 10.19 -10.20 21.67
C ALA A 57 11.72 -10.31 21.86
N ASN A 58 12.21 -10.09 23.08
CA ASN A 58 13.64 -10.23 23.40
C ASN A 58 14.11 -11.68 23.30
N ASP A 59 13.35 -12.64 23.84
CA ASP A 59 13.67 -14.07 23.78
C ASP A 59 13.77 -14.55 22.31
N PHE A 60 12.86 -14.12 21.44
CA PHE A 60 12.91 -14.46 20.01
C PHE A 60 14.04 -13.73 19.26
N ALA A 61 14.35 -12.49 19.61
CA ALA A 61 15.49 -11.77 19.04
C ALA A 61 16.81 -12.49 19.38
N GLU A 62 17.00 -12.88 20.64
CA GLU A 62 18.18 -13.67 21.04
C GLU A 62 18.24 -15.02 20.34
N LEU A 63 17.10 -15.71 20.20
CA LEU A 63 17.03 -16.99 19.49
C LEU A 63 17.45 -16.82 18.03
N TYR A 64 17.00 -15.75 17.37
CA TYR A 64 17.40 -15.43 16.02
C TYR A 64 18.91 -15.20 15.94
N GLU A 65 19.47 -14.34 16.79
CA GLU A 65 20.91 -14.03 16.79
C GLU A 65 21.78 -15.27 17.00
N LYS A 66 21.41 -16.13 17.96
CA LYS A 66 22.11 -17.40 18.24
C LYS A 66 22.13 -18.35 17.04
N LYS A 67 21.06 -18.37 16.24
CA LYS A 67 20.94 -19.27 15.07
C LYS A 67 21.38 -18.64 13.76
N ALA A 68 21.38 -17.31 13.66
CA ALA A 68 21.63 -16.58 12.42
C ALA A 68 23.05 -16.79 11.87
N ALA A 69 24.02 -17.16 12.72
CA ALA A 69 25.38 -17.49 12.33
C ALA A 69 25.45 -18.74 11.42
N ASP A 70 24.58 -19.73 11.67
CA ASP A 70 24.54 -21.00 10.94
C ASP A 70 23.53 -21.00 9.78
N LEU A 71 22.85 -19.87 9.55
CA LEU A 71 21.81 -19.73 8.53
C LEU A 71 22.25 -18.79 7.41
N LYS A 72 21.85 -19.12 6.18
CA LYS A 72 21.95 -18.19 5.06
C LYS A 72 20.89 -17.10 5.21
N LYS A 73 21.31 -15.91 5.62
CA LYS A 73 20.44 -14.72 5.68
C LYS A 73 20.00 -14.32 4.27
N ILE A 74 18.69 -14.19 4.07
CA ILE A 74 18.09 -13.70 2.82
C ILE A 74 17.34 -12.42 3.16
N LYS A 75 17.61 -11.36 2.41
CA LYS A 75 16.77 -10.15 2.44
C LYS A 75 15.52 -10.43 1.61
N PHE A 76 14.41 -10.69 2.27
CA PHE A 76 13.12 -10.74 1.59
C PHE A 76 12.59 -9.33 1.41
N VAL A 77 12.62 -8.83 0.17
CA VAL A 77 11.93 -7.60 -0.21
C VAL A 77 10.59 -8.04 -0.82
N PRO A 78 9.46 -7.90 -0.10
CA PRO A 78 8.17 -8.17 -0.70
C PRO A 78 7.97 -7.23 -1.89
N ALA A 79 7.35 -7.73 -2.97
CA ALA A 79 6.95 -6.89 -4.10
C ALA A 79 5.92 -5.85 -3.64
N SER A 80 6.38 -4.69 -3.18
CA SER A 80 5.63 -3.70 -2.37
C SER A 80 4.70 -2.80 -3.18
N GLY A 81 4.05 -3.32 -4.23
CA GLY A 81 3.21 -2.52 -5.11
C GLY A 81 2.02 -1.85 -4.42
N ALA A 82 1.56 -2.37 -3.27
CA ALA A 82 0.44 -1.79 -2.52
C ALA A 82 0.77 -0.39 -1.97
N ALA A 83 1.92 -0.23 -1.33
CA ALA A 83 2.34 1.07 -0.78
C ALA A 83 2.62 2.07 -1.91
N THR A 84 3.33 1.65 -2.97
CA THR A 84 3.59 2.51 -4.13
C THR A 84 2.29 3.00 -4.78
N ARG A 85 1.27 2.14 -4.92
CA ARG A 85 -0.03 2.56 -5.44
C ARG A 85 -0.74 3.53 -4.50
N MET A 86 -0.70 3.28 -3.19
CA MET A 86 -1.31 4.15 -2.17
C MET A 86 -0.74 5.57 -2.20
N PHE A 87 0.59 5.72 -2.34
CA PHE A 87 1.26 7.03 -2.32
C PHE A 87 1.47 7.62 -3.72
N LYS A 88 0.95 7.01 -4.80
CA LYS A 88 1.20 7.46 -6.18
C LYS A 88 0.73 8.90 -6.40
N ALA A 89 -0.53 9.20 -6.06
CA ALA A 89 -1.11 10.54 -6.21
C ALA A 89 -0.34 11.58 -5.36
N LEU A 90 -0.07 11.24 -4.10
CA LEU A 90 0.69 12.09 -3.18
C LEU A 90 2.09 12.38 -3.71
N SER A 91 2.78 11.37 -4.23
CA SER A 91 4.14 11.50 -4.78
C SER A 91 4.16 12.37 -6.03
N ARG A 92 3.14 12.27 -6.90
CA ARG A 92 3.00 13.14 -8.07
C ARG A 92 2.93 14.61 -7.66
N PHE A 93 1.99 14.96 -6.78
CA PHE A 93 1.77 16.35 -6.39
C PHE A 93 2.81 16.86 -5.39
N TYR A 94 3.50 15.97 -4.66
CA TYR A 94 4.69 16.34 -3.91
C TYR A 94 5.83 16.80 -4.83
N ASN A 95 6.08 16.07 -5.92
CA ASN A 95 7.20 16.36 -6.83
C ASN A 95 6.92 17.53 -7.80
N ASP A 96 5.68 17.68 -8.28
CA ASP A 96 5.28 18.77 -9.20
C ASP A 96 4.12 19.60 -8.60
N TRP A 97 4.37 20.21 -7.43
CA TRP A 97 3.36 21.04 -6.75
C TRP A 97 3.21 22.40 -7.45
N LYS A 98 2.02 22.65 -8.00
CA LYS A 98 1.65 23.95 -8.62
C LYS A 98 0.53 24.68 -7.86
N GLY A 99 0.19 24.21 -6.66
CA GLY A 99 -0.90 24.74 -5.85
C GLY A 99 -2.20 23.94 -5.97
N MET A 100 -3.07 24.07 -4.97
CA MET A 100 -4.34 23.33 -4.87
C MET A 100 -5.27 23.61 -6.06
N GLU A 101 -5.28 24.84 -6.57
CA GLU A 101 -6.12 25.24 -7.72
C GLU A 101 -5.81 24.45 -8.99
N GLU A 102 -4.54 24.10 -9.22
CA GLU A 102 -4.17 23.25 -10.36
C GLU A 102 -4.65 21.81 -10.15
N VAL A 103 -4.55 21.28 -8.93
CA VAL A 103 -5.07 19.96 -8.59
C VAL A 103 -6.59 19.90 -8.82
N LYS A 104 -7.33 20.92 -8.37
CA LYS A 104 -8.77 21.05 -8.60
C LYS A 104 -9.12 21.11 -10.09
N ARG A 105 -8.36 21.88 -10.89
CA ARG A 105 -8.52 21.95 -12.36
C ARG A 105 -8.35 20.57 -13.00
N LEU A 106 -7.28 19.86 -12.64
CA LEU A 106 -7.01 18.51 -13.14
C LEU A 106 -8.12 17.53 -12.75
N CYS A 107 -8.58 17.58 -11.50
CA CYS A 107 -9.70 16.78 -11.03
C CYS A 107 -10.97 17.04 -11.85
N ALA A 108 -11.30 18.30 -12.14
CA ALA A 108 -12.44 18.68 -12.96
C ALA A 108 -12.32 18.19 -14.42
N SER A 109 -11.11 18.10 -14.96
CA SER A 109 -10.84 17.50 -16.28
C SER A 109 -10.87 15.95 -16.30
N GLY A 110 -11.03 15.31 -15.14
CA GLY A 110 -11.16 13.87 -15.00
C GLY A 110 -9.90 13.12 -14.60
N ASP A 111 -8.79 13.81 -14.28
CA ASP A 111 -7.54 13.18 -13.82
C ASP A 111 -7.75 12.37 -12.53
N GLN A 112 -7.40 11.08 -12.56
CA GLN A 112 -7.63 10.18 -11.44
C GLN A 112 -6.70 10.45 -10.26
N ASP A 113 -5.42 10.75 -10.49
CA ASP A 113 -4.50 11.01 -9.39
C ASP A 113 -4.91 12.30 -8.66
N ALA A 114 -5.44 13.30 -9.39
CA ALA A 114 -5.98 14.53 -8.80
C ALA A 114 -7.21 14.26 -7.91
N LYS A 115 -8.13 13.41 -8.36
CA LYS A 115 -9.30 12.97 -7.56
C LYS A 115 -8.85 12.25 -6.28
N ASP A 116 -7.88 11.35 -6.40
CA ASP A 116 -7.35 10.59 -5.27
C ASP A 116 -6.65 11.52 -4.27
N PHE A 117 -5.90 12.51 -4.75
CA PHE A 117 -5.25 13.52 -3.90
C PHE A 117 -6.26 14.38 -3.14
N ILE A 118 -7.29 14.89 -3.81
CA ILE A 118 -8.36 15.68 -3.16
C ILE A 118 -9.08 14.83 -2.12
N THR A 119 -9.42 13.58 -2.45
CA THR A 119 -10.05 12.65 -1.51
C THR A 119 -9.18 12.42 -0.28
N PHE A 120 -7.86 12.26 -0.46
CA PHE A 120 -6.92 12.17 0.64
C PHE A 120 -6.92 13.44 1.51
N TRP A 121 -6.80 14.61 0.88
CA TRP A 121 -6.72 15.89 1.57
C TRP A 121 -7.98 16.18 2.40
N ASP A 122 -9.15 15.98 1.80
CA ASP A 122 -10.45 16.19 2.46
C ASP A 122 -10.66 15.24 3.66
N ASN A 123 -9.97 14.11 3.67
CA ASN A 123 -10.06 13.10 4.73
C ASN A 123 -8.80 13.04 5.60
N ILE A 124 -7.89 14.02 5.54
CA ILE A 124 -6.60 13.99 6.25
C ILE A 124 -6.76 13.75 7.75
N THR A 125 -7.83 14.29 8.35
CA THR A 125 -8.18 14.16 9.77
C THR A 125 -8.65 12.78 10.20
N ARG A 126 -8.98 11.90 9.23
CA ARG A 126 -9.52 10.55 9.49
C ARG A 126 -8.45 9.47 9.45
N PHE A 127 -7.23 9.81 9.06
CA PHE A 127 -6.14 8.84 9.00
C PHE A 127 -5.62 8.52 10.39
N ALA A 128 -5.24 7.25 10.60
CA ALA A 128 -4.69 6.78 11.87
C ALA A 128 -3.39 7.50 12.28
N PHE A 129 -2.68 8.11 11.32
CA PHE A 129 -1.45 8.87 11.55
C PHE A 129 -1.69 10.38 11.78
N TYR A 130 -2.95 10.85 11.81
CA TYR A 130 -3.24 12.29 11.86
C TYR A 130 -2.66 12.97 13.11
N ASP A 131 -2.76 12.35 14.27
CA ASP A 131 -2.23 12.90 15.52
C ASP A 131 -0.69 13.02 15.49
N ASP A 132 -0.02 11.98 14.97
CA ASP A 132 1.44 11.98 14.77
C ASP A 132 1.85 13.10 13.78
N LEU A 133 1.12 13.23 12.66
CA LEU A 133 1.34 14.29 11.68
C LEU A 133 1.17 15.68 12.29
N LYS A 134 0.10 15.89 13.06
CA LYS A 134 -0.18 17.15 13.78
C LYS A 134 0.95 17.50 14.73
N GLN A 135 1.46 16.52 15.47
CA GLN A 135 2.58 16.71 16.39
C GLN A 135 3.86 17.12 15.64
N ILE A 136 4.20 16.42 14.57
CA ILE A 136 5.40 16.69 13.76
C ILE A 136 5.31 18.08 13.11
N LEU A 137 4.16 18.46 12.55
CA LEU A 137 3.97 19.80 11.96
C LEU A 137 4.14 20.90 13.01
N LYS A 138 3.57 20.70 14.21
CA LYS A 138 3.72 21.64 15.32
C LYS A 138 5.17 21.82 15.75
N GLN A 139 5.94 20.73 15.81
CA GLN A 139 7.39 20.80 16.11
C GLN A 139 8.15 21.60 15.05
N ASN A 140 7.67 21.60 13.80
CA ASN A 140 8.24 22.36 12.69
C ASN A 140 7.65 23.78 12.54
N GLY A 141 6.85 24.24 13.52
CA GLY A 141 6.29 25.59 13.53
C GLY A 141 5.01 25.78 12.68
N TYR A 142 4.39 24.68 12.25
CA TYR A 142 3.14 24.71 11.48
C TYR A 142 1.95 24.31 12.34
N GLU A 143 0.78 24.86 12.04
CA GLU A 143 -0.50 24.41 12.61
C GLU A 143 -1.32 23.77 11.51
N ILE A 144 -1.53 22.46 11.60
CA ILE A 144 -2.23 21.69 10.56
C ILE A 144 -3.63 22.24 10.25
N ASP A 145 -4.34 22.74 11.27
CA ASP A 145 -5.67 23.30 11.11
C ASP A 145 -5.65 24.57 10.23
N LYS A 146 -4.58 25.38 10.30
CA LYS A 146 -4.36 26.53 9.42
C LYS A 146 -3.97 26.10 8.01
N LEU A 147 -3.11 25.10 7.87
CA LEU A 147 -2.70 24.58 6.56
C LEU A 147 -3.90 24.02 5.79
N ILE A 148 -4.78 23.30 6.47
CA ILE A 148 -6.04 22.79 5.88
C ILE A 148 -6.94 23.95 5.42
N GLN A 149 -7.14 24.97 6.27
CA GLN A 149 -7.96 26.14 5.92
C GLN A 149 -7.41 26.94 4.74
N GLN A 150 -6.08 27.02 4.63
CA GLN A 150 -5.39 27.73 3.55
C GLN A 150 -5.18 26.85 2.30
N GLU A 151 -5.57 25.57 2.36
CA GLU A 151 -5.29 24.56 1.34
C GLU A 151 -3.79 24.44 0.98
N ASP A 152 -2.91 24.71 1.94
CA ASP A 152 -1.46 24.58 1.77
C ASP A 152 -1.01 23.14 2.05
N ALA A 153 -1.14 22.29 1.03
CA ALA A 153 -0.78 20.88 1.09
C ALA A 153 0.70 20.58 0.82
N LYS A 154 1.54 21.61 0.62
CA LYS A 154 2.97 21.42 0.33
C LYS A 154 3.84 21.35 1.60
N LYS A 155 3.34 21.93 2.68
CA LYS A 155 4.00 21.97 3.99
C LYS A 155 3.74 20.70 4.78
#